data_AF-A0A8I1ZSS6-F1
#
_entry.id   AF-A0A8I1ZSS6-F1
#
_cell.length_a   1.000
_cell.length_b   1.000
_cell.length_c   1.000
_cell.angle_alpha   90.00
_cell.angle_beta   90.00
_cell.angle_gamma   90.00
#
_symmetry.space_group_name_H-M   'P 1'
#
loop_
_entity.id
_entity.type
_entity.pdbx_description
1 polymer ?
#
loop_
_entity_poly.entity_id
_entity_poly.type
_entity_poly.pdbx_seq_one_letter_code
_entity_poly.pdbx_strand_id
1 'polypeptide(L)' 'MKLLEENGFSFQEINVASDKVGREEMIRKSNQMSVPVIEIDGEITVGFNEAELRKKLGI' A
#
# COMPACT_ATOMS: atom_id res chain seq x y z
N MET A 1 -9.84 -0.56 -1.17
CA MET A 1 -9.05 -0.30 -2.41
C MET A 1 -9.63 -1.17 -3.52
N LYS A 2 -10.35 -0.55 -4.47
CA LYS A 2 -11.21 -1.25 -5.44
C LYS A 2 -10.51 -2.39 -6.22
N LEU A 3 -9.26 -2.19 -6.65
CA LEU A 3 -8.48 -3.20 -7.37
C LEU A 3 -8.25 -4.48 -6.55
N LEU A 4 -7.96 -4.36 -5.25
CA LEU A 4 -7.73 -5.53 -4.38
C LEU A 4 -9.04 -6.25 -4.07
N GLU A 5 -10.11 -5.48 -3.82
CA GLU A 5 -11.46 -6.00 -3.57
C GLU A 5 -11.99 -6.79 -4.77
N GLU A 6 -11.84 -6.25 -5.99
CA GLU A 6 -12.30 -6.90 -7.23
C GLU A 6 -11.55 -8.21 -7.54
N ASN A 7 -10.30 -8.31 -7.11
CA ASN A 7 -9.48 -9.51 -7.29
C ASN A 7 -9.50 -10.45 -6.07
N GLY A 8 -10.31 -10.14 -5.04
CA GLY A 8 -10.46 -10.99 -3.85
C GLY A 8 -9.23 -11.01 -2.93
N PHE A 9 -8.33 -10.05 -3.05
CA PHE A 9 -7.18 -9.92 -2.16
C PHE A 9 -7.60 -9.32 -0.82
N SER A 10 -7.14 -9.94 0.26
CA SER A 10 -7.27 -9.37 1.60
C SER A 10 -6.23 -8.26 1.78
N PHE A 11 -6.66 -7.09 2.24
CA PHE A 11 -5.78 -5.97 2.53
C PHE A 11 -6.24 -5.26 3.80
N GLN A 12 -5.29 -4.60 4.45
CA GLN A 12 -5.56 -3.75 5.60
C GLN A 12 -5.41 -2.30 5.19
N GLU A 13 -6.46 -1.51 5.36
CA GLU A 13 -6.40 -0.07 5.14
C GLU A 13 -5.98 0.62 6.44
N ILE A 14 -4.81 1.25 6.43
CA ILE A 14 -4.29 2.01 7.57
C ILE A 14 -4.41 3.49 7.24
N ASN A 15 -5.28 4.19 7.97
CA ASN A 15 -5.42 5.63 7.82
C ASN A 15 -4.31 6.35 8.58
N VAL A 16 -3.21 6.66 7.90
CA VAL A 16 -2.04 7.38 8.46
C VAL A 16 -2.32 8.84 8.84
N ALA A 17 -3.47 9.41 8.45
CA ALA A 17 -3.87 10.74 8.92
C ALA A 17 -4.37 10.69 10.37
N SER A 18 -5.09 9.62 10.72
CA SER A 18 -5.59 9.39 12.08
C SER A 18 -4.61 8.58 12.93
N ASP A 19 -3.86 7.67 12.32
CA ASP A 19 -2.90 6.79 12.98
C ASP A 19 -1.46 7.30 12.82
N LYS A 20 -0.93 7.88 13.90
CA LYS A 20 0.46 8.37 13.94
C LYS A 20 1.47 7.22 13.87
N VAL A 21 1.17 6.06 14.47
CA VAL A 21 2.07 4.91 14.50
C VAL A 21 2.17 4.31 13.10
N GLY A 22 1.01 4.07 12.47
CA GLY A 22 0.96 3.62 11.07
C GLY A 22 1.67 4.59 10.12
N ARG A 23 1.58 5.90 10.35
CA ARG A 23 2.33 6.90 9.57
C ARG A 23 3.84 6.78 9.76
N GLU A 24 4.31 6.65 10.99
CA GLU A 24 5.74 6.51 11.28
C GLU A 24 6.30 5.22 10.69
N GLU A 25 5.57 4.11 10.80
CA GLU A 25 5.94 2.86 10.14
C GLU A 25 5.96 3.00 8.63
N MET A 26 4.94 3.62 8.02
CA MET A 26 4.88 3.90 6.59
C MET A 26 6.11 4.71 6.14
N ILE A 27 6.46 5.79 6.85
CA ILE A 27 7.63 6.62 6.53
C ILE A 27 8.91 5.80 6.70
N ARG A 28 9.07 5.04 7.79
CA ARG A 28 10.27 4.25 8.04
C ARG A 28 10.48 3.15 6.99
N LYS A 29 9.39 2.54 6.55
CA LYS A 29 9.37 1.47 5.55
C LYS A 29 9.58 2.02 4.14
N SER A 30 8.77 2.99 3.71
CA SER A 30 8.74 3.50 2.34
C SER A 30 9.72 4.63 2.06
N ASN A 31 10.26 5.24 3.12
CA ASN A 31 10.99 6.51 3.08
C ASN A 31 10.20 7.67 2.44
N GLN A 32 8.87 7.53 2.36
CA GLN A 32 7.96 8.51 1.78
C GLN A 32 7.03 9.08 2.85
N MET A 33 6.74 10.39 2.76
CA MET A 33 5.83 11.10 3.66
C MET A 33 4.41 11.29 3.11
N SER A 34 4.22 10.94 1.85
CA SER A 34 2.96 11.08 1.11
C SER A 34 2.31 9.71 0.86
N VAL A 35 0.98 9.72 0.82
CA VAL A 35 0.16 8.59 0.36
C VAL A 35 -0.08 8.70 -1.14
N PRO A 36 -0.43 7.60 -1.83
CA PRO A 36 -0.57 6.23 -1.33
C PRO A 36 0.77 5.48 -1.21
N VAL A 37 0.84 4.58 -0.23
CA VAL A 37 1.93 3.61 -0.02
C VAL A 37 1.29 2.25 0.17
N ILE A 38 1.77 1.24 -0.55
CA ILE A 38 1.17 -0.09 -0.60
C ILE A 38 2.27 -1.11 -0.34
N GLU A 39 2.13 -1.91 0.72
CA GLU A 39 3.04 -3.00 1.04
C GLU A 39 2.41 -4.32 0.56
N ILE A 40 3.11 -5.07 -0.29
CA ILE A 40 2.68 -6.35 -0.86
C ILE A 40 3.80 -7.36 -0.59
N ASP A 41 3.52 -8.42 0.17
CA ASP A 41 4.50 -9.45 0.55
C ASP A 41 5.82 -8.89 1.15
N GLY A 42 5.73 -7.79 1.90
CA GLY A 42 6.89 -7.09 2.49
C GLY A 42 7.64 -6.18 1.51
N GLU A 43 7.24 -6.14 0.24
CA GLU A 43 7.76 -5.22 -0.75
C GLU A 43 6.92 -3.95 -0.79
N ILE A 44 7.58 -2.80 -0.66
CA ILE A 44 6.89 -1.51 -0.53
C ILE A 44 6.83 -0.86 -1.90
N THR A 45 5.60 -0.60 -2.32
CA THR A 45 5.27 0.09 -3.55
C THR A 45 4.82 1.49 -3.19
N VAL A 46 5.50 2.46 -3.78
CA VAL A 46 5.31 3.87 -3.47
C VAL A 46 4.47 4.49 -4.59
N GLY A 47 3.38 5.15 -4.21
CA GLY A 47 2.38 5.63 -5.17
C GLY A 47 1.38 4.55 -5.59
N PHE A 48 0.50 4.93 -6.52
CA PHE A 48 -0.48 4.01 -7.11
C PHE A 48 -0.16 3.85 -8.60
N ASN A 49 0.39 2.70 -8.96
CA ASN A 49 0.64 2.31 -10.33
C ASN A 49 -0.09 1.00 -10.60
N GLU A 50 -1.26 1.08 -11.25
CA GLU A 50 -2.11 -0.08 -11.51
C GLU A 50 -1.38 -1.18 -12.30
N ALA A 51 -0.55 -0.82 -13.29
CA ALA A 51 0.18 -1.81 -14.10
C ALA A 51 1.23 -2.56 -13.28
N GLU A 52 1.94 -1.85 -12.40
CA GLU A 52 2.94 -2.45 -11.51
C GLU A 52 2.29 -3.28 -10.41
N LEU A 53 1.17 -2.82 -9.86
CA LEU A 53 0.35 -3.57 -8.91
C LEU A 53 -0.14 -4.89 -9.50
N ARG A 54 -0.72 -4.85 -10.70
CA ARG A 54 -1.17 -6.06 -11.41
C ARG A 54 -0.02 -7.05 -11.59
N LYS A 55 1.14 -6.55 -12.03
CA LYS A 55 2.36 -7.36 -12.15
C LYS A 55 2.81 -7.99 -10.83
N LYS A 56 2.77 -7.24 -9.72
CA LYS A 56 3.13 -7.75 -8.38
C LYS A 56 2.11 -8.76 -7.84
N LEU A 57 0.84 -8.53 -8.11
CA LEU A 57 -0.27 -9.41 -7.72
C LEU A 57 -0.42 -10.64 -8.64
N GLY A 58 0.31 -10.69 -9.75
CA GLY A 58 0.28 -11.80 -10.70
C GLY A 58 -1.00 -11.88 -11.53
N ILE A 59 -1.68 -10.75 -11.76
CA ILE A 59 -2.94 -10.62 -12.50
C ILE A 59 -2.80 -9.80 -13.78
#